data_AF-A0A0D2ZYH2-F1
#
_entry.id   AF-A0A0D2ZYH2-F1
#
_cell.length_a   1.000
_cell.length_b   1.000
_cell.length_c   1.000
_cell.angle_alpha   90.00
_cell.angle_beta   90.00
_cell.angle_gamma   90.00
#
_symmetry.space_group_name_H-M   'P 1'
#
loop_
_entity.id
_entity.type
_entity.pdbx_description
1 polymer ?
#
loop_
_entity_poly.entity_id
_entity_poly.type
_entity_poly.pdbx_seq_one_letter_code
_entity_poly.pdbx_strand_id
1 'polypeptide(L)'
;MLSWVGKRAGGATVQCRLDRAVRNADWHEQFPHSTLDDDELRQVILDGWKSPDLPPNATIMEHISSCRKALSEWRRQHNVNSAKLVEELKEKVEGLYADDNATTKEIAAALKDLSDALKAEELFWKQKSRVFWLREGDRNTKNFHALTKQRRARNKITQLLDANGA
;
A
#
# COMPACT_ATOMS: atom_id res chain seq x y z
N MET A 1 -11.84 6.78 8.94
CA MET A 1 -13.14 6.22 8.52
C MET A 1 -13.23 4.77 9.00
N LEU A 2 -14.28 4.41 9.74
CA LEU A 2 -14.61 3.03 10.10
C LEU A 2 -15.58 2.52 9.02
N SER A 3 -15.32 1.33 8.44
CA SER A 3 -16.03 0.83 7.26
C SER A 3 -17.19 -0.11 7.58
N TRP A 4 -17.41 -0.47 8.84
CA TRP A 4 -18.53 -1.31 9.23
C TRP A 4 -18.96 -1.06 10.69
N VAL A 5 -20.28 -1.04 10.90
CA VAL A 5 -20.92 -0.95 12.21
C VAL A 5 -22.04 -1.97 12.26
N GLY A 6 -22.09 -2.80 13.30
CA GLY A 6 -23.17 -3.76 13.50
C GLY A 6 -23.36 -4.11 14.98
N LYS A 7 -24.53 -4.68 15.32
CA LYS A 7 -24.84 -5.10 16.69
C LYS A 7 -24.62 -6.61 16.83
N ARG A 8 -23.88 -7.04 17.85
CA ARG A 8 -23.80 -8.47 18.22
C ARG A 8 -25.00 -8.87 19.08
N ALA A 9 -25.29 -10.16 19.15
CA ALA A 9 -26.23 -10.72 20.14
C ALA A 9 -25.80 -10.25 21.54
N GLY A 10 -26.69 -9.54 22.24
CA GLY A 10 -26.38 -8.82 23.49
C GLY A 10 -26.41 -7.29 23.37
N GLY A 11 -26.71 -6.72 22.20
CA GLY A 11 -26.97 -5.27 22.05
C GLY A 11 -25.71 -4.40 21.96
N ALA A 12 -24.52 -4.97 22.12
CA ALA A 12 -23.26 -4.27 21.97
C ALA A 12 -23.04 -3.87 20.49
N THR A 13 -22.92 -2.56 20.26
CA THR A 13 -22.54 -2.00 18.96
C THR A 13 -21.04 -2.22 18.76
N VAL A 14 -20.70 -3.03 17.76
CA VAL A 14 -19.32 -3.24 17.32
C VAL A 14 -19.07 -2.37 16.11
N GLN A 15 -18.09 -1.48 16.23
CA GLN A 15 -17.57 -0.72 15.11
C GLN A 15 -16.18 -1.26 14.79
N CYS A 16 -15.99 -1.77 13.58
CA CYS A 16 -14.71 -2.26 13.14
C CYS A 16 -14.41 -1.79 11.72
N ARG A 17 -13.12 -1.68 11.41
CA ARG A 17 -12.70 -1.44 10.03
C ARG A 17 -12.50 -2.81 9.39
N LEU A 18 -13.33 -3.11 8.39
CA LEU A 18 -13.10 -4.25 7.52
C LEU A 18 -11.86 -3.97 6.69
N ASP A 19 -10.80 -4.73 6.96
CA ASP A 19 -9.56 -4.70 6.18
C ASP A 19 -9.73 -5.36 4.81
N ARG A 20 -10.80 -6.15 4.64
CA ARG A 20 -11.18 -6.88 3.44
C ARG A 20 -12.70 -6.87 3.36
N ALA A 21 -13.25 -6.47 2.22
CA ALA A 21 -14.69 -6.45 1.97
C ALA A 21 -14.95 -6.88 0.52
N VAL A 22 -15.98 -7.69 0.32
CA VAL A 22 -16.55 -7.93 -1.02
C VAL A 22 -17.46 -6.74 -1.32
N ARG A 23 -17.33 -6.17 -2.52
CA ARG A 23 -18.10 -4.98 -2.91
C ARG A 23 -19.03 -5.29 -4.07
N ASN A 24 -20.27 -4.81 -3.98
CA ASN A 24 -21.23 -4.81 -5.08
C ASN A 24 -21.28 -3.40 -5.71
N ALA A 25 -22.08 -3.22 -6.76
CA ALA A 25 -22.20 -1.94 -7.47
C ALA A 25 -22.62 -0.79 -6.54
N ASP A 26 -23.63 -0.99 -5.69
CA ASP A 26 -24.14 0.00 -4.74
C ASP A 26 -23.05 0.48 -3.76
N TRP A 27 -22.09 -0.39 -3.44
CA TRP A 27 -20.99 -0.06 -2.56
C TRP A 27 -20.04 0.97 -3.25
N HIS A 28 -19.85 0.90 -4.58
CA HIS A 28 -19.07 1.91 -5.30
C HIS A 28 -19.76 3.29 -5.38
N GLU A 29 -21.10 3.34 -5.36
CA GLU A 29 -21.84 4.61 -5.30
C GLU A 29 -21.61 5.33 -3.97
N GLN A 30 -21.53 4.58 -2.87
CA GLN A 30 -21.42 5.17 -1.54
C GLN A 30 -20.03 5.69 -1.21
N PHE A 31 -18.93 4.99 -1.59
CA PHE A 31 -17.57 5.55 -1.47
C PHE A 31 -16.85 5.45 -2.84
N PRO A 32 -17.01 6.49 -3.68
CA PRO A 32 -16.40 6.60 -5.02
C PRO A 32 -14.87 6.59 -5.02
N HIS A 33 -14.24 6.94 -3.89
CA HIS A 33 -12.78 6.93 -3.71
C HIS A 33 -12.21 5.52 -3.51
N SER A 34 -13.06 4.49 -3.62
CA SER A 34 -12.71 3.10 -3.35
C SER A 34 -12.36 2.32 -4.62
N THR A 35 -12.56 2.93 -5.79
CA THR A 35 -12.14 2.45 -7.11
C THR A 35 -10.63 2.52 -7.27
N LEU A 36 -10.08 1.54 -8.00
CA LEU A 36 -8.68 1.57 -8.43
C LEU A 36 -8.67 2.20 -9.82
N ASP A 37 -8.03 3.37 -9.96
CA ASP A 37 -7.92 4.09 -11.23
C ASP A 37 -6.74 3.61 -12.10
N ASP A 38 -6.08 2.54 -11.67
CA ASP A 38 -4.93 1.95 -12.36
C ASP A 38 -5.39 0.72 -13.16
N ASP A 39 -5.53 0.91 -14.47
CA ASP A 39 -5.94 -0.14 -15.41
C ASP A 39 -4.93 -1.30 -15.47
N GLU A 40 -3.64 -1.02 -15.28
CA GLU A 40 -2.60 -2.05 -15.27
C GLU A 40 -2.75 -2.94 -14.03
N LEU A 41 -2.93 -2.31 -12.86
CA LEU A 41 -3.20 -3.02 -11.61
C LEU A 41 -4.48 -3.86 -11.70
N ARG A 42 -5.52 -3.34 -12.36
CA ARG A 42 -6.78 -4.07 -12.59
C ARG A 42 -6.53 -5.32 -13.43
N GLN A 43 -5.72 -5.21 -14.48
CA GLN A 43 -5.39 -6.35 -15.34
C GLN A 43 -4.62 -7.42 -14.57
N VAL A 44 -3.64 -7.05 -13.74
CA VAL A 44 -2.89 -7.98 -12.87
C VAL A 44 -3.81 -8.76 -11.94
N ILE A 45 -4.82 -8.09 -11.37
CA ILE A 45 -5.80 -8.76 -10.51
C ILE A 45 -6.64 -9.76 -11.31
N LEU A 46 -7.07 -9.39 -12.53
CA LEU A 46 -7.85 -10.26 -13.40
C LEU A 46 -7.05 -11.49 -13.85
N ASP A 47 -5.80 -11.30 -14.24
CA ASP A 47 -4.91 -12.37 -14.67
C ASP A 47 -4.58 -13.32 -13.51
N GLY A 48 -4.33 -12.77 -12.32
CA GLY A 48 -4.18 -13.56 -11.11
C GLY A 48 -5.46 -14.33 -10.75
N TRP A 49 -6.64 -13.72 -10.96
CA TRP A 49 -7.92 -14.37 -10.66
C TRP A 49 -8.22 -15.50 -11.65
N LYS A 50 -7.91 -15.32 -12.94
CA LYS A 50 -8.12 -16.31 -14.00
C LYS A 50 -6.87 -17.13 -14.30
N SER A 51 -5.96 -17.24 -13.33
CA SER A 51 -4.67 -17.92 -13.53
C SER A 51 -4.88 -19.35 -14.03
N PRO A 52 -4.18 -19.78 -15.10
CA PRO A 52 -4.29 -21.12 -15.64
C PRO A 52 -3.70 -22.19 -14.70
N ASP A 53 -2.91 -21.78 -13.71
CA ASP A 53 -2.32 -22.66 -12.70
C ASP A 53 -3.34 -23.10 -11.63
N LEU A 54 -4.54 -22.52 -11.64
CA LEU A 54 -5.61 -22.86 -10.71
C LEU A 54 -6.41 -24.08 -11.21
N PRO A 55 -6.79 -24.99 -10.30
CA PRO A 55 -7.65 -26.11 -10.67
C PRO A 55 -9.02 -25.62 -11.17
N PRO A 56 -9.72 -26.39 -12.04
CA PRO A 56 -11.02 -25.99 -12.60
C PRO A 56 -12.12 -25.69 -11.57
N ASN A 57 -12.00 -26.27 -10.37
CA ASN A 57 -12.90 -26.09 -9.23
C ASN A 57 -12.23 -25.34 -8.07
N ALA A 58 -11.28 -24.45 -8.38
CA ALA A 58 -10.60 -23.64 -7.38
C ALA A 58 -11.59 -22.88 -6.48
N THR A 59 -11.31 -22.93 -5.18
CA THR A 59 -12.03 -22.19 -4.17
C THR A 59 -11.69 -20.70 -4.25
N ILE A 60 -12.58 -19.87 -3.73
CA ILE A 60 -12.37 -18.41 -3.61
C ILE A 60 -11.03 -18.09 -2.91
N MET A 61 -10.62 -18.90 -1.94
CA MET A 61 -9.36 -18.69 -1.21
C MET A 61 -8.12 -18.92 -2.09
N GLU A 62 -8.19 -19.87 -3.03
CA GLU A 62 -7.11 -20.13 -3.99
C GLU A 62 -7.01 -19.01 -5.02
N HIS A 63 -8.14 -18.51 -5.54
CA HIS A 63 -8.16 -17.32 -6.39
C HIS A 63 -7.57 -16.10 -5.67
N ILE A 64 -7.96 -15.85 -4.41
CA ILE A 64 -7.38 -14.76 -3.61
C ILE A 64 -5.87 -14.95 -3.41
N SER A 65 -5.42 -16.19 -3.20
CA SER A 65 -3.99 -16.50 -3.05
C SER A 65 -3.23 -16.23 -4.35
N SER A 66 -3.78 -16.62 -5.49
CA SER A 66 -3.22 -16.36 -6.82
C SER A 66 -3.13 -14.86 -7.12
N CYS A 67 -4.21 -14.10 -6.93
CA CYS A 67 -4.18 -12.64 -7.04
C CYS A 67 -3.13 -12.02 -6.13
N ARG A 68 -2.96 -12.52 -4.90
CA ARG A 68 -1.93 -12.02 -3.99
C ARG A 68 -0.51 -12.26 -4.53
N LYS A 69 -0.25 -13.41 -5.15
CA LYS A 69 1.04 -13.70 -5.80
C LYS A 69 1.29 -12.75 -6.97
N ALA A 70 0.33 -12.64 -7.89
CA ALA A 70 0.40 -11.72 -9.03
C ALA A 70 0.64 -10.27 -8.58
N LEU A 71 -0.14 -9.79 -7.60
CA LEU A 71 0.04 -8.47 -7.01
C LEU A 71 1.40 -8.30 -6.32
N SER A 72 1.92 -9.34 -5.67
CA SER A 72 3.23 -9.27 -5.03
C SER A 72 4.37 -9.17 -6.06
N GLU A 73 4.25 -9.87 -7.19
CA GLU A 73 5.22 -9.83 -8.29
C GLU A 73 5.16 -8.51 -9.04
N TRP A 74 3.96 -8.06 -9.43
CA TRP A 74 3.74 -6.76 -10.03
C TRP A 74 4.27 -5.63 -9.13
N ARG A 75 3.93 -5.69 -7.84
CA ARG A 75 4.46 -4.74 -6.86
C ARG A 75 5.98 -4.82 -6.74
N ARG A 76 6.62 -5.98 -6.90
CA ARG A 76 8.09 -6.05 -6.90
C ARG A 76 8.69 -5.38 -8.13
N GLN A 77 8.01 -5.41 -9.27
CA GLN A 77 8.47 -4.75 -10.50
C GLN A 77 8.27 -3.22 -10.41
N HIS A 78 7.17 -2.75 -9.81
CA HIS A 78 6.85 -1.32 -9.71
C HIS A 78 7.38 -0.61 -8.44
N ASN A 79 7.44 -1.28 -7.28
CA ASN A 79 7.80 -0.68 -5.98
C ASN A 79 9.32 -0.59 -5.74
N VAL A 80 10.16 -1.00 -6.68
CA VAL A 80 11.62 -0.78 -6.56
C VAL A 80 11.98 0.67 -6.86
N ASN A 81 11.05 1.44 -7.45
CA ASN A 81 11.36 2.78 -7.91
C ASN A 81 11.08 3.90 -6.92
N SER A 82 10.20 3.83 -5.91
CA SER A 82 9.88 5.06 -5.14
C SER A 82 11.09 5.63 -4.37
N ALA A 83 11.82 4.79 -3.63
CA ALA A 83 12.99 5.25 -2.88
C ALA A 83 14.17 5.58 -3.80
N LYS A 84 14.37 4.78 -4.86
CA LYS A 84 15.42 5.02 -5.86
C LYS A 84 15.16 6.31 -6.65
N LEU A 85 13.91 6.54 -7.06
CA LEU A 85 13.44 7.74 -7.72
C LEU A 85 13.58 8.97 -6.81
N VAL A 86 13.29 8.84 -5.52
CA VAL A 86 13.53 9.93 -4.56
C VAL A 86 15.02 10.30 -4.51
N GLU A 87 15.93 9.32 -4.49
CA GLU A 87 17.37 9.59 -4.53
C GLU A 87 17.80 10.18 -5.89
N GLU A 88 17.37 9.62 -7.01
CA GLU A 88 17.67 10.14 -8.36
C GLU A 88 17.15 11.58 -8.55
N LEU A 89 15.97 11.90 -8.02
CA LEU A 89 15.41 13.25 -8.07
C LEU A 89 16.14 14.22 -7.15
N LYS A 90 16.68 13.77 -6.00
CA LYS A 90 17.55 14.61 -5.16
C LYS A 90 18.85 14.93 -5.88
N GLU A 91 19.51 13.93 -6.45
CA GLU A 91 20.74 14.13 -7.23
C GLU A 91 20.50 15.08 -8.40
N LYS A 92 19.37 14.94 -9.11
CA LYS A 92 18.96 15.85 -10.18
C LYS A 92 18.77 17.28 -9.68
N VAL A 93 18.11 17.46 -8.54
CA VAL A 93 17.90 18.79 -7.95
C VAL A 93 19.24 19.41 -7.55
N GLU A 94 20.12 18.66 -6.89
CA GLU A 94 21.46 19.13 -6.51
C GLU A 94 22.31 19.51 -7.73
N GLY A 95 22.27 18.70 -8.79
CA GLY A 95 22.95 19.00 -10.05
C GLY A 95 22.44 20.27 -10.72
N LEU A 96 21.12 20.50 -10.72
CA LEU A 96 20.53 21.73 -11.26
C LEU A 96 20.83 22.97 -10.43
N TYR A 97 21.03 22.83 -9.11
CA TYR A 97 21.46 23.95 -8.26
C TYR A 97 22.95 24.29 -8.43
N ALA A 98 23.76 23.34 -8.90
CA ALA A 98 25.18 23.54 -9.17
C ALA A 98 25.46 24.01 -10.62
N ASP A 99 24.46 24.01 -11.49
CA ASP A 99 24.56 24.46 -12.88
C ASP A 99 24.12 25.92 -13.01
N ASP A 100 25.08 26.81 -13.29
CA ASP A 100 24.85 28.25 -13.47
C ASP A 100 23.95 28.58 -14.68
N ASN A 101 23.74 27.65 -15.61
CA ASN A 101 22.85 27.80 -16.75
C ASN A 101 21.43 27.26 -16.50
N ALA A 102 21.17 26.60 -15.38
CA ALA A 102 19.87 26.03 -15.10
C ALA A 102 18.80 27.12 -14.95
N THR A 103 17.68 26.94 -15.65
CA THR A 103 16.58 27.90 -15.58
C THR A 103 15.77 27.68 -14.30
N THR A 104 15.28 28.76 -13.69
CA THR A 104 14.39 28.68 -12.50
C THR A 104 13.19 27.75 -12.71
N LYS A 105 12.69 27.63 -13.95
CA LYS A 105 11.60 26.71 -14.32
C LYS A 105 12.00 25.23 -14.22
N GLU A 106 13.23 24.89 -14.58
CA GLU A 106 13.74 23.50 -14.54
C GLU A 106 13.95 23.05 -13.10
N ILE A 107 14.52 23.93 -12.27
CA ILE A 107 14.67 23.72 -10.83
C ILE A 107 13.29 23.54 -10.18
N ALA A 108 12.32 24.40 -10.50
CA ALA A 108 10.96 24.32 -9.96
C ALA A 108 10.24 23.02 -10.36
N ALA A 109 10.42 22.56 -11.61
CA ALA A 109 9.87 21.29 -12.07
C ALA A 109 10.49 20.09 -11.33
N ALA A 110 11.81 20.05 -11.21
CA ALA A 110 12.50 18.98 -10.49
C ALA A 110 12.12 18.93 -8.99
N LEU A 111 11.96 20.09 -8.34
CA LEU A 111 11.48 20.17 -6.97
C LEU A 111 10.04 19.67 -6.81
N LYS A 112 9.18 19.95 -7.80
CA LYS A 112 7.80 19.45 -7.81
C LYS A 112 7.78 17.92 -7.92
N ASP A 113 8.53 17.37 -8.87
CA ASP A 113 8.65 15.92 -9.07
C ASP A 113 9.17 15.23 -7.80
N LEU A 114 10.21 15.81 -7.17
CA LEU A 114 10.75 15.32 -5.90
C LEU A 114 9.72 15.36 -4.77
N SER A 115 8.97 16.47 -4.67
CA SER A 115 7.89 16.62 -3.69
C SER A 115 6.82 15.54 -3.87
N ASP A 116 6.40 15.27 -5.09
CA ASP A 116 5.34 14.30 -5.37
C ASP A 116 5.82 12.85 -5.13
N ALA A 117 7.07 12.54 -5.48
CA ALA A 117 7.70 11.26 -5.13
C ALA A 117 7.80 11.05 -3.61
N LEU A 118 8.18 12.08 -2.85
CA LEU A 118 8.23 12.04 -1.38
C LEU A 118 6.85 11.85 -0.75
N LYS A 119 5.80 12.51 -1.27
CA LYS A 119 4.42 12.30 -0.80
C LYS A 119 3.94 10.87 -1.06
N ALA A 120 4.25 10.31 -2.23
CA ALA A 120 3.92 8.93 -2.55
C ALA A 120 4.61 7.94 -1.58
N GLU A 121 5.88 8.17 -1.27
CA GLU A 121 6.62 7.39 -0.29
C GLU A 121 6.02 7.53 1.13
N GLU A 122 5.67 8.74 1.55
CA GLU A 122 5.01 8.97 2.84
C GLU A 122 3.68 8.23 2.93
N LEU A 123 2.83 8.32 1.90
CA LEU A 123 1.56 7.61 1.83
C LEU A 123 1.77 6.10 1.92
N PHE A 124 2.76 5.57 1.21
CA PHE A 124 3.13 4.16 1.26
C PHE A 124 3.50 3.72 2.69
N TRP A 125 4.35 4.47 3.39
CA TRP A 125 4.75 4.14 4.76
C TRP A 125 3.64 4.36 5.79
N LYS A 126 2.77 5.34 5.57
CA LYS A 126 1.54 5.55 6.37
C LYS A 126 0.60 4.35 6.26
N GLN A 127 0.34 3.88 5.04
CA GLN A 127 -0.48 2.67 4.81
C GLN A 127 0.15 1.44 5.49
N LYS A 128 1.45 1.25 5.32
CA LYS A 128 2.19 0.07 5.82
C LYS A 128 2.32 0.03 7.34
N SER A 129 2.54 1.17 7.97
CA SER A 129 2.61 1.30 9.43
C SER A 129 1.24 1.13 10.10
N ARG A 130 0.14 1.30 9.33
CA ARG A 130 -1.25 1.31 9.79
C ARG A 130 -1.49 2.33 10.91
N VAL A 131 -0.78 3.44 10.89
CA VAL A 131 -0.87 4.53 11.87
C VAL A 131 -1.86 5.57 11.35
N PHE A 132 -2.93 5.79 12.11
CA PHE A 132 -4.06 6.61 11.67
C PHE A 132 -4.03 8.05 12.19
N TRP A 133 -3.31 8.33 13.29
CA TRP A 133 -3.41 9.59 14.03
C TRP A 133 -2.39 10.67 13.64
N LEU A 134 -1.50 10.40 12.69
CA LEU A 134 -0.57 11.41 12.20
C LEU A 134 -1.31 12.36 11.25
N ARG A 135 -1.58 13.57 11.77
CA ARG A 135 -2.06 14.73 11.02
C ARG A 135 -1.01 15.09 9.97
N GLU A 136 -1.45 15.33 8.74
CA GLU A 136 -0.59 15.80 7.65
C GLU A 136 0.11 17.10 8.09
N GLY A 137 1.44 17.09 8.14
CA GLY A 137 2.23 18.24 8.59
C GLY A 137 3.67 17.87 8.96
N ASP A 138 3.87 16.77 9.67
CA ASP A 138 5.21 16.23 9.93
C ASP A 138 5.53 15.13 8.93
N ARG A 139 6.56 15.33 8.10
CA ARG A 139 7.15 14.29 7.23
C ARG A 139 7.76 13.19 8.09
N ASN A 140 6.92 12.29 8.60
CA ASN A 140 7.28 11.38 9.69
C ASN A 140 7.65 9.97 9.21
N THR A 141 8.31 9.87 8.05
CA THR A 141 8.76 8.61 7.45
C THR A 141 9.56 7.77 8.43
N LYS A 142 10.49 8.37 9.20
CA LYS A 142 11.28 7.68 10.25
C LYS A 142 10.39 6.99 11.30
N ASN A 143 9.35 7.67 11.79
CA ASN A 143 8.39 7.07 12.73
C ASN A 143 7.60 5.92 12.08
N PHE A 144 7.14 6.09 10.84
CA PHE A 144 6.46 5.02 10.12
C PHE A 144 7.36 3.80 9.88
N HIS A 145 8.64 4.00 9.57
CA HIS A 145 9.63 2.93 9.44
C HIS A 145 9.81 2.18 10.77
N ALA A 146 9.97 2.90 11.89
CA ALA A 146 10.11 2.31 13.22
C ALA A 146 8.88 1.47 13.60
N LEU A 147 7.68 2.00 13.40
CA LEU A 147 6.43 1.31 13.70
C LEU A 147 6.20 0.10 12.79
N THR A 148 6.58 0.19 11.51
CA THR A 148 6.55 -0.94 10.59
C THR A 148 7.53 -2.04 11.04
N LYS A 149 8.74 -1.68 11.48
CA LYS A 149 9.74 -2.62 12.00
C LYS A 149 9.24 -3.32 13.27
N GLN A 150 8.65 -2.56 14.20
CA GLN A 150 8.05 -3.11 15.42
C GLN A 150 6.91 -4.09 15.11
N ARG A 151 6.01 -3.75 14.19
CA ARG A 151 4.93 -4.66 13.74
C ARG A 151 5.48 -5.93 13.09
N ARG A 152 6.51 -5.81 12.24
CA ARG A 152 7.16 -6.97 11.62
C ARG A 152 7.77 -7.88 12.67
N ALA A 153 8.44 -7.32 13.68
CA ALA A 153 8.99 -8.10 14.80
C ALA A 153 7.88 -8.81 15.59
N ARG A 154 6.79 -8.10 15.92
CA ARG A 154 5.65 -8.68 16.65
C ARG A 154 4.94 -9.79 15.88
N ASN A 155 4.83 -9.66 14.57
CA ASN A 155 4.14 -10.63 13.71
C ASN A 155 5.07 -11.72 13.17
N LYS A 156 6.37 -11.68 13.50
CA LYS A 156 7.32 -12.72 13.10
C LYS A 156 7.03 -13.96 13.94
N ILE A 157 6.53 -15.02 13.29
CA ILE A 157 6.43 -16.34 13.90
C ILE A 157 7.86 -16.86 14.02
N THR A 158 8.37 -16.98 15.24
CA THR A 158 9.74 -17.43 15.51
C THR A 158 9.85 -18.95 15.53
N GLN A 159 8.86 -19.65 16.08
CA GLN A 159 8.78 -21.10 16.15
C GLN A 159 7.32 -21.53 16.06
N LEU A 160 7.09 -22.70 15.46
CA LEU A 160 5.82 -23.41 15.51
C LEU A 160 6.03 -24.54 16.51
N LEU A 161 5.24 -24.55 17.59
CA LEU A 161 5.30 -25.59 18.61
C LEU A 161 4.17 -26.58 18.36
N ASP A 162 4.49 -27.87 18.43
CA ASP A 162 3.47 -28.91 18.45
C ASP A 162 2.72 -28.94 19.81
N ALA A 163 1.77 -29.87 19.97
CA ALA A 163 1.01 -30.01 21.22
C ALA A 163 1.88 -30.35 22.44
N ASN A 164 3.13 -30.79 22.22
CA ASN A 164 4.10 -31.15 23.24
C ASN A 164 5.15 -30.04 23.46
N GLY A 165 5.07 -28.91 22.75
CA GLY A 165 5.99 -27.80 22.91
C GLY A 165 7.36 -28.01 22.26
N ALA A 166 7.47 -28.89 21.27
CA ALA A 166 8.67 -29.08 20.45
C ALA A 166 8.54 -28.43 19.06
#